data_AF-A0A1H3DED6-F1
#
_entry.id   AF-A0A1H3DED6-F1
#
_cell.length_a   1.000
_cell.length_b   1.000
_cell.length_c   1.000
_cell.angle_alpha   90.00
_cell.angle_beta   90.00
_cell.angle_gamma   90.00
#
_symmetry.space_group_name_H-M   'P 1'
#
loop_
_entity.id
_entity.type
_entity.pdbx_description
1 polymer ?
#
loop_
_entity_poly.entity_id
_entity_poly.type
_entity_poly.pdbx_seq_one_letter_code
_entity_poly.pdbx_strand_id
1 'polypeptide(L)'
;MVTPQIPRNGKAAPTTAPKAAADPERVIPAARAWLGTPYHDQASLCGVGCDCLGLARGVWREVVGPEPFPIPPYSRDWGETGPREVLAEGARAMMIEVSP
;
A
#
# COMPACT_ATOMS: atom_id res chain seq x y z
N MET A 1 18.47 -41.15 -29.57
CA MET A 1 18.17 -41.01 -28.13
C MET A 1 17.07 -39.98 -28.01
N VAL A 2 15.85 -40.41 -27.68
CA VAL A 2 14.67 -39.53 -27.54
C VAL A 2 14.58 -39.10 -26.08
N THR A 3 14.66 -37.81 -25.82
CA THR A 3 14.39 -37.24 -24.49
C THR A 3 12.88 -37.24 -24.25
N PRO A 4 12.37 -37.69 -23.09
CA PRO A 4 10.93 -37.67 -22.84
C PRO A 4 10.49 -36.24 -22.50
N GLN A 5 9.48 -35.76 -23.22
CA GLN A 5 8.89 -34.43 -23.03
C GLN A 5 7.81 -34.54 -21.96
N ILE A 6 8.08 -33.97 -20.78
CA ILE A 6 7.14 -33.87 -19.66
C ILE A 6 6.00 -32.93 -20.07
N PRO A 7 4.71 -33.31 -19.96
CA PRO A 7 3.62 -32.40 -20.23
C PRO A 7 3.59 -31.31 -19.15
N ARG A 8 3.92 -30.07 -19.52
CA ARG A 8 3.71 -28.90 -18.67
C ARG A 8 2.21 -28.69 -18.53
N ASN A 9 1.66 -29.16 -17.42
CA ASN A 9 0.27 -28.95 -17.05
C ASN A 9 0.03 -27.43 -16.92
N GLY A 10 -0.63 -26.85 -17.92
CA GLY A 10 -0.97 -25.44 -17.94
C GLY A 10 -2.05 -25.13 -16.92
N LYS A 11 -1.65 -24.80 -15.69
CA LYS A 11 -2.48 -23.92 -14.87
C LYS A 11 -2.20 -22.51 -15.36
N ALA A 12 -3.13 -21.98 -16.17
CA ALA A 12 -3.17 -20.56 -16.46
C ALA A 12 -3.16 -19.82 -15.12
N ALA A 13 -2.15 -18.98 -14.90
CA ALA A 13 -2.17 -18.04 -13.79
C ALA A 13 -3.47 -17.22 -13.90
N PRO A 14 -4.16 -16.94 -12.78
CA PRO A 14 -5.36 -16.11 -12.83
C PRO A 14 -4.98 -14.79 -13.51
N THR A 15 -5.59 -14.53 -14.66
CA THR A 15 -5.41 -13.26 -15.37
C THR A 15 -6.20 -12.22 -14.57
N THR A 16 -5.55 -11.65 -13.57
CA THR A 16 -6.07 -10.48 -12.86
C THR A 16 -6.12 -9.35 -13.88
N ALA A 17 -7.34 -9.01 -14.32
CA ALA A 17 -7.56 -7.79 -15.08
C ALA A 17 -6.92 -6.62 -14.31
N PRO A 18 -6.23 -5.68 -14.98
CA PRO A 18 -5.62 -4.55 -14.29
C PRO A 18 -6.71 -3.81 -13.53
N LYS A 19 -6.55 -3.74 -12.20
CA LYS A 19 -7.41 -2.92 -11.35
C LYS A 19 -7.28 -1.49 -11.87
N ALA A 20 -8.39 -0.85 -12.19
CA ALA A 20 -8.39 0.51 -12.72
C ALA A 20 -7.54 1.41 -11.80
N ALA A 21 -6.66 2.22 -12.39
CA ALA A 21 -5.85 3.17 -11.65
C ALA A 21 -6.75 4.15 -10.87
N ALA A 22 -6.23 4.70 -9.77
CA ALA A 22 -6.95 5.71 -9.01
C ALA A 22 -7.24 6.94 -9.88
N ASP A 23 -8.43 7.53 -9.71
CA ASP A 23 -8.87 8.72 -10.44
C ASP A 23 -8.10 9.96 -9.97
N PRO A 24 -7.20 10.54 -10.80
CA PRO A 24 -6.36 11.67 -10.40
C PRO A 24 -7.18 12.92 -10.06
N GLU A 25 -8.35 13.12 -10.68
CA GLU A 25 -9.23 14.25 -10.41
C GLU A 25 -9.84 14.19 -8.99
N ARG A 26 -9.83 13.02 -8.36
CA ARG A 26 -10.25 12.84 -6.96
C ARG A 26 -9.05 12.85 -6.01
N VAL A 27 -7.95 12.21 -6.39
CA VAL A 27 -6.77 12.06 -5.54
C VAL A 27 -6.03 13.38 -5.33
N ILE A 28 -5.83 14.18 -6.38
CA ILE A 28 -5.04 15.41 -6.29
C ILE A 28 -5.70 16.45 -5.36
N PRO A 29 -7.01 16.75 -5.49
CA PRO A 29 -7.67 17.68 -4.56
C PRO A 29 -7.65 17.18 -3.12
N ALA A 30 -7.93 15.89 -2.90
CA ALA A 30 -7.88 15.27 -1.58
C ALA A 30 -6.49 15.44 -0.94
N ALA A 31 -5.41 15.15 -1.68
CA ALA A 31 -4.05 15.33 -1.19
C ALA A 31 -3.69 16.80 -0.93
N ARG A 32 -4.14 17.73 -1.78
CA ARG A 32 -3.89 19.17 -1.61
C ARG A 32 -4.52 19.74 -0.35
N ALA A 33 -5.63 19.18 0.13
CA ALA A 33 -6.24 19.59 1.39
C ALA A 33 -5.30 19.43 2.60
N TRP A 34 -4.28 18.56 2.50
CA TRP A 34 -3.32 18.31 3.58
C TRP A 34 -2.15 19.30 3.61
N LEU A 35 -1.99 20.17 2.61
CA LEU A 35 -0.93 21.18 2.60
C LEU A 35 -1.01 22.06 3.84
N GLY A 36 0.11 22.19 4.56
CA GLY A 36 0.19 22.92 5.83
C GLY A 36 -0.15 22.09 7.07
N THR A 37 -0.53 20.82 6.94
CA THR A 37 -0.68 19.92 8.09
C THR A 37 0.69 19.69 8.76
N PRO A 38 0.83 19.91 10.08
CA PRO A 38 2.09 19.67 10.79
C PRO A 38 2.55 18.22 10.71
N TYR A 39 3.87 18.00 10.69
CA TYR A 39 4.41 16.64 10.73
C TYR A 39 4.29 16.05 12.14
N HIS A 40 3.53 14.98 12.30
CA HIS A 40 3.42 14.22 13.55
C HIS A 40 3.47 12.72 13.28
N ASP A 41 4.41 12.05 13.94
CA ASP A 41 4.63 10.61 13.81
C ASP A 41 3.36 9.82 14.17
N GLN A 42 3.01 8.87 13.31
CA GLN A 42 1.83 8.01 13.38
C GLN A 42 0.47 8.74 13.35
N ALA A 43 0.45 10.06 13.14
CA ALA A 43 -0.78 10.83 13.05
C ALA A 43 -1.40 10.76 11.64
N SER A 44 -2.71 10.96 11.54
CA SER A 44 -3.44 10.97 10.26
C SER A 44 -4.69 11.85 10.35
N LEU A 45 -4.49 13.12 10.75
CA LEU A 45 -5.57 14.09 10.89
C LEU A 45 -5.24 15.40 10.17
N CYS A 46 -5.99 15.69 9.10
CA CYS A 46 -5.78 16.85 8.25
C CYS A 46 -5.85 18.16 9.05
N GLY A 47 -4.88 19.06 8.83
CA GLY A 47 -4.77 20.34 9.56
C GLY A 47 -4.29 20.25 11.01
N VAL A 48 -4.17 19.03 11.57
CA VAL A 48 -3.72 18.83 12.97
C VAL A 48 -2.36 18.15 13.01
N GLY A 49 -2.19 17.03 12.31
CA GLY A 49 -0.94 16.28 12.31
C GLY A 49 -0.97 15.06 11.40
N CYS A 50 0.10 14.85 10.63
CA CYS A 50 0.31 13.62 9.88
C CYS A 50 1.79 13.32 9.62
N ASP A 51 2.13 12.07 9.37
CA ASP A 51 3.35 11.70 8.67
C ASP A 51 3.04 11.28 7.21
N CYS A 52 4.04 10.73 6.52
CA CYS A 52 3.91 10.32 5.12
C CYS A 52 2.79 9.27 4.92
N LEU A 53 2.75 8.23 5.76
CA LEU A 53 1.73 7.19 5.68
C LEU A 53 0.38 7.73 6.15
N GLY A 54 0.37 8.60 7.16
CA GLY A 54 -0.78 9.32 7.67
C GLY A 54 -1.52 10.12 6.61
N LEU A 55 -0.79 10.82 5.73
CA LEU A 55 -1.36 11.50 4.58
C LEU A 55 -1.98 10.51 3.60
N ALA A 56 -1.27 9.45 3.22
CA ALA A 56 -1.76 8.44 2.27
C ALA A 56 -3.05 7.75 2.78
N ARG A 57 -3.09 7.41 4.08
CA ARG A 57 -4.27 6.88 4.75
C ARG A 57 -5.44 7.87 4.72
N GLY A 58 -5.16 9.15 4.95
CA GLY A 58 -6.14 10.22 4.86
C GLY A 58 -6.80 10.32 3.49
N VAL A 59 -5.98 10.37 2.44
CA VAL A 59 -6.45 10.38 1.05
C VAL A 59 -7.22 9.11 0.72
N TRP A 60 -6.78 7.94 1.18
CA TRP A 60 -7.51 6.68 1.01
C TRP A 60 -8.91 6.75 1.62
N ARG A 61 -9.04 7.24 2.86
CA ARG A 61 -10.34 7.38 3.54
C ARG A 61 -11.33 8.24 2.78
N GLU A 62 -10.84 9.29 2.14
CA GLU A 62 -11.67 10.20 1.35
C GLU A 62 -12.03 9.64 -0.04
N VAL A 63 -11.07 9.04 -0.75
CA VAL A 63 -11.26 8.64 -2.15
C VAL A 63 -11.85 7.22 -2.27
N VAL A 64 -11.44 6.31 -1.39
CA VAL A 64 -11.77 4.88 -1.44
C VAL A 64 -12.78 4.48 -0.35
N GLY A 65 -12.61 4.99 0.87
CA GLY A 65 -13.41 4.63 2.03
C GLY A 65 -12.55 4.04 3.17
N PRO A 66 -13.12 3.26 4.11
CA PRO A 66 -12.38 2.76 5.27
C PRO A 66 -11.06 2.07 4.93
N GLU A 67 -10.08 2.20 5.82
CA GLU A 67 -8.81 1.49 5.70
C GLU A 67 -9.04 -0.03 5.74
N PRO A 68 -8.31 -0.82 4.93
CA PRO A 68 -8.53 -2.26 4.81
C PRO A 68 -8.18 -3.04 6.09
N PHE A 69 -7.30 -2.50 6.93
CA PHE A 69 -6.93 -3.04 8.22
C PHE A 69 -6.36 -1.94 9.13
N PRO A 70 -6.37 -2.12 10.46
CA PRO A 70 -5.74 -1.19 11.38
C PRO A 70 -4.23 -1.10 11.12
N ILE A 71 -3.70 0.11 11.01
CA ILE A 71 -2.26 0.30 10.88
C ILE A 71 -1.61 0.10 12.25
N PRO A 72 -0.72 -0.90 12.41
CA PRO A 72 0.00 -1.13 13.66
C PRO A 72 0.95 0.03 13.96
N PRO A 73 1.37 0.23 15.23
CA PRO A 73 2.44 1.17 15.55
C PRO A 73 3.71 0.85 14.77
N TYR A 74 4.34 1.88 14.21
CA TYR A 74 5.61 1.78 13.50
C TYR A 74 6.52 2.92 13.93
N SER A 75 7.82 2.68 13.91
CA SER A 75 8.84 3.68 14.17
C SER A 75 9.11 4.53 12.92
N ARG A 76 9.87 5.61 13.07
CA ARG A 76 10.24 6.50 11.94
C ARG A 76 10.99 5.81 10.81
N ASP A 77 11.72 4.75 11.13
CA ASP A 77 12.39 3.83 10.20
C ASP A 77 11.45 2.72 9.70
N TRP A 78 10.14 2.84 9.91
CA TRP A 78 9.10 1.96 9.37
C TRP A 78 9.16 0.52 9.89
N GLY A 79 9.86 0.34 11.01
CA GLY A 79 10.18 -0.97 11.59
C GLY A 79 11.29 -1.72 10.85
N GLU A 80 11.99 -1.09 9.90
CA GLU A 80 13.06 -1.71 9.10
C GLU A 80 14.25 -2.16 9.97
N THR A 81 14.53 -1.48 11.09
CA THR A 81 15.65 -1.86 11.96
C THR A 81 15.27 -2.93 13.01
N GLY A 82 13.99 -3.25 13.13
CA GLY A 82 13.48 -4.25 14.07
C GLY A 82 13.56 -5.68 13.52
N PRO A 83 13.24 -6.71 14.33
CA PRO A 83 13.13 -8.09 13.83
C PRO A 83 11.94 -8.30 12.89
N ARG A 84 11.08 -7.28 12.69
CA ARG A 84 9.88 -7.32 11.88
C ARG A 84 9.69 -6.01 11.12
N GLU A 85 9.66 -6.11 9.79
CA GLU A 85 9.36 -4.99 8.90
C GLU A 85 7.84 -4.80 8.81
N VAL A 86 7.29 -4.08 9.79
CA VAL A 86 5.84 -3.95 10.03
C VAL A 86 5.07 -3.48 8.79
N LEU A 87 5.58 -2.46 8.09
CA LEU A 87 4.92 -1.95 6.88
C LEU A 87 5.08 -2.91 5.69
N ALA A 88 6.22 -3.58 5.56
CA ALA A 88 6.45 -4.56 4.48
C ALA A 88 5.55 -5.80 4.63
N GLU A 89 5.32 -6.26 5.86
CA GLU A 89 4.35 -7.33 6.14
C GLU A 89 2.93 -6.92 5.75
N GLY A 90 2.49 -5.70 6.08
CA GLY A 90 1.19 -5.17 5.66
C GLY A 90 1.08 -5.03 4.13
N ALA A 91 2.14 -4.57 3.48
CA ALA A 91 2.25 -4.45 2.03
C ALA A 91 2.08 -5.81 1.32
N ARG A 92 2.74 -6.87 1.81
CA ARG A 92 2.63 -8.24 1.27
C ARG A 92 1.20 -8.79 1.29
N ALA A 93 0.37 -8.35 2.23
CA ALA A 93 -1.04 -8.75 2.28
C ALA A 93 -1.92 -8.05 1.21
N MET A 94 -1.48 -6.91 0.68
CA MET A 94 -2.29 -6.05 -0.21
C MET A 94 -1.75 -5.92 -1.63
N MET A 95 -0.46 -6.18 -1.83
CA MET A 95 0.25 -5.97 -3.09
C MET A 95 0.75 -7.30 -3.65
N ILE A 96 0.95 -7.33 -4.96
CA ILE A 96 1.59 -8.46 -5.63
C ILE A 96 3.10 -8.30 -5.42
N GLU A 97 3.70 -9.26 -4.71
CA GLU A 97 5.15 -9.30 -4.53
C GLU A 97 5.84 -9.58 -5.87
N VAL A 98 6.87 -8.79 -6.17
CA VAL A 98 7.67 -8.90 -7.40
C VAL A 98 9.05 -9.38 -7.01
N SER A 99 9.55 -10.41 -7.68
CA SER A 99 10.93 -10.87 -7.48
C SER A 99 11.93 -9.77 -7.88
N PRO A 100 13.07 -9.64 -7.18
CA PRO A 100 14.09 -8.64 -7.49
C PRO A 100 14.62 -8.73 -8.93
#